data_AF-A0A529LTP8-F1
#
_entry.id   AF-A0A529LTP8-F1
#
_cell.length_a   1.000
_cell.length_b   1.000
_cell.length_c   1.000
_cell.angle_alpha   90.00
_cell.angle_beta   90.00
_cell.angle_gamma   90.00
#
_symmetry.space_group_name_H-M   'P 1'
#
loop_
_entity.id
_entity.type
_entity.pdbx_description
1 polymer ?
#
loop_
_entity_poly.entity_id
_entity_poly.type
_entity_poly.pdbx_seq_one_letter_code
_entity_poly.pdbx_strand_id
1 'polypeptide(L)'
;MRKFLASAKFLAGTAASAVLFSGAAARADQPREWEVSFQAPATDMMRQIERFGNYTMWFIVPITVLVLVLLLVCIVKFRASANPVPSKTSHNTLIEVIWTVGPVIVLLLIAI
;
A
#
# COMPACT_ATOMS: atom_id res chain seq x y z
N MET A 1 -11.80 -66.22 7.12
CA MET A 1 -12.31 -64.97 6.48
C MET A 1 -12.43 -63.77 7.42
N ARG A 2 -13.15 -63.84 8.55
CA ARG A 2 -13.41 -62.67 9.42
C ARG A 2 -12.15 -61.97 10.00
N LYS A 3 -11.12 -62.73 10.41
CA LYS A 3 -9.86 -62.16 10.93
C LYS A 3 -9.04 -61.41 9.87
N PHE A 4 -9.10 -61.87 8.62
CA PHE A 4 -8.42 -61.25 7.48
C PHE A 4 -9.09 -59.93 7.08
N LEU A 5 -10.44 -59.88 7.10
CA LEU A 5 -11.19 -58.63 6.91
C LEU A 5 -10.94 -57.61 8.04
N ALA A 6 -10.75 -58.05 9.29
CA ALA A 6 -10.46 -57.16 10.40
C ALA A 6 -9.07 -56.50 10.27
N SER A 7 -8.05 -57.29 9.88
CA SER A 7 -6.69 -56.77 9.63
C SER A 7 -6.65 -55.81 8.44
N ALA A 8 -7.40 -56.09 7.37
CA ALA A 8 -7.50 -55.20 6.21
C ALA A 8 -8.19 -53.86 6.55
N LYS A 9 -9.22 -53.89 7.40
CA LYS A 9 -9.89 -52.67 7.90
C LYS A 9 -8.99 -51.82 8.79
N PHE A 10 -8.16 -52.45 9.62
CA PHE A 10 -7.20 -51.75 10.46
C PHE A 10 -6.10 -51.09 9.63
N LEU A 11 -5.54 -51.80 8.64
CA LEU A 11 -4.53 -51.28 7.74
C LEU A 11 -5.05 -50.12 6.87
N ALA A 12 -6.29 -50.23 6.38
CA ALA A 12 -6.98 -49.17 5.66
C ALA A 12 -7.23 -47.95 6.56
N GLY A 13 -7.59 -48.16 7.83
CA GLY A 13 -7.75 -47.10 8.82
C GLY A 13 -6.44 -46.35 9.08
N THR A 14 -5.32 -47.06 9.27
CA THR A 14 -4.01 -46.44 9.47
C THR A 14 -3.50 -45.70 8.23
N ALA A 15 -3.76 -46.24 7.03
CA ALA A 15 -3.40 -45.57 5.78
C ALA A 15 -4.22 -44.29 5.56
N ALA A 16 -5.52 -44.32 5.87
CA ALA A 16 -6.38 -43.14 5.78
C ALA A 16 -5.96 -42.05 6.78
N SER A 17 -5.59 -42.43 8.01
CA SER A 17 -5.04 -41.48 9.00
C SER A 17 -3.70 -40.89 8.58
N ALA A 18 -2.82 -41.68 7.95
CA ALA A 18 -1.54 -41.19 7.42
C ALA A 18 -1.71 -40.20 6.26
N VAL A 19 -2.69 -40.42 5.37
CA VAL A 19 -3.02 -39.47 4.29
C VAL A 19 -3.61 -38.17 4.84
N LEU A 20 -4.47 -38.25 5.87
CA LEU A 20 -5.02 -37.06 6.54
C LEU A 20 -3.94 -36.24 7.27
N PHE A 21 -2.94 -36.89 7.86
CA PHE A 21 -1.80 -36.22 8.51
C PHE A 21 -0.70 -35.78 7.53
N SER A 22 -0.71 -36.26 6.28
CA SER A 22 0.19 -35.82 5.21
C SER A 22 -0.22 -34.47 4.59
N GLY A 23 -1.14 -33.73 5.22
CA GLY A 23 -1.59 -32.43 4.76
C GLY A 23 -0.41 -31.53 4.42
N ALA A 24 -0.24 -31.23 3.14
CA ALA A 24 0.74 -30.25 2.69
C ALA A 24 0.45 -28.94 3.40
N ALA A 25 1.38 -28.47 4.23
CA ALA A 25 1.26 -27.16 4.87
C ALA A 25 1.09 -26.12 3.77
N ALA A 26 -0.06 -25.43 3.75
CA ALA A 26 -0.27 -24.30 2.87
C ALA A 26 0.77 -23.23 3.22
N ARG A 27 1.76 -23.03 2.36
CA ARG A 27 2.78 -21.99 2.53
C ARG A 27 2.21 -20.67 2.03
N ALA A 28 1.55 -19.93 2.92
CA ALA A 28 1.27 -18.53 2.69
C ALA A 28 2.58 -17.73 2.79
N ASP A 29 2.67 -16.63 2.05
CA ASP A 29 3.76 -15.67 2.27
C ASP A 29 3.61 -15.04 3.66
N GLN A 30 4.73 -14.67 4.28
CA GLN A 30 4.77 -14.16 5.65
C GLN A 30 5.51 -12.82 5.71
N PRO A 31 5.19 -11.96 6.69
CA PRO A 31 5.93 -10.70 6.85
C PRO A 31 7.42 -10.98 7.09
N ARG A 32 8.29 -10.21 6.43
CA ARG A 32 9.73 -10.25 6.70
C ARG A 32 10.14 -9.14 7.65
N GLU A 33 11.26 -9.35 8.36
CA GLU A 33 11.82 -8.31 9.22
C GLU A 33 12.08 -7.03 8.39
N TRP A 34 11.48 -5.94 8.85
CA TRP A 34 11.70 -4.57 8.34
C TRP A 34 11.15 -4.35 6.93
N GLU A 35 10.22 -5.19 6.50
CA GLU A 35 9.50 -5.01 5.25
C GLU A 35 8.59 -3.79 5.33
N VAL A 36 8.72 -2.89 4.36
CA VAL A 36 7.96 -1.62 4.27
C VAL A 36 6.88 -1.65 3.18
N SER A 37 6.81 -2.77 2.44
CA SER A 37 5.88 -3.00 1.34
C SER A 37 4.89 -4.11 1.70
N PHE A 38 3.93 -4.37 0.82
CA PHE A 38 3.05 -5.52 0.98
C PHE A 38 3.77 -6.84 0.75
N GLN A 39 3.22 -7.90 1.33
CA GLN A 39 3.58 -9.30 1.03
C GLN A 39 3.31 -9.62 -0.44
N ALA A 40 3.91 -10.71 -0.93
CA ALA A 40 3.70 -11.16 -2.30
C ALA A 40 2.21 -11.46 -2.57
N PRO A 41 1.63 -10.91 -3.65
CA PRO A 41 0.21 -11.06 -3.93
C PRO A 41 -0.15 -12.52 -4.25
N ALA A 42 -0.99 -13.12 -3.40
CA ALA A 42 -1.53 -14.46 -3.59
C ALA A 42 -2.74 -14.53 -4.54
N THR A 43 -3.33 -13.37 -4.87
CA THR A 43 -4.50 -13.27 -5.76
C THR A 43 -4.33 -12.13 -6.77
N ASP A 44 -5.04 -12.22 -7.89
CA ASP A 44 -5.04 -11.14 -8.90
C ASP A 44 -5.62 -9.83 -8.36
N MET A 45 -6.56 -9.91 -7.42
CA MET A 45 -7.12 -8.73 -6.76
C MET A 45 -6.06 -8.00 -5.93
N MET A 46 -5.25 -8.73 -5.15
CA MET A 46 -4.14 -8.12 -4.40
C MET A 46 -3.10 -7.49 -5.34
N ARG A 47 -2.82 -8.13 -6.48
CA ARG A 47 -1.91 -7.58 -7.50
C ARG A 47 -2.42 -6.26 -8.08
N GLN A 48 -3.74 -6.10 -8.24
CA GLN A 48 -4.35 -4.84 -8.68
C GLN A 48 -4.26 -3.76 -7.59
N ILE A 49 -4.49 -4.12 -6.32
CA ILE A 49 -4.35 -3.21 -5.17
C ILE A 49 -2.92 -2.68 -5.08
N GLU A 50 -1.92 -3.55 -5.16
CA GLU A 50 -0.51 -3.15 -5.10
C GLU A 50 -0.14 -2.21 -6.26
N ARG A 51 -0.59 -2.52 -7.48
CA ARG A 51 -0.37 -1.66 -8.66
C ARG A 51 -1.03 -0.29 -8.49
N PHE A 52 -2.27 -0.25 -8.03
CA PHE A 52 -3.00 1.00 -7.80
C PHE A 52 -2.34 1.83 -6.68
N GLY A 53 -1.88 1.19 -5.60
CA GLY A 53 -1.15 1.83 -4.52
C GLY A 53 0.16 2.46 -5.00
N ASN A 54 0.95 1.70 -5.76
CA ASN A 54 2.20 2.19 -6.35
C ASN A 54 1.94 3.32 -7.36
N TYR A 55 0.89 3.22 -8.18
CA TYR A 55 0.47 4.29 -9.08
C TYR A 55 0.10 5.57 -8.33
N THR A 56 -0.69 5.45 -7.26
CA THR A 56 -1.07 6.58 -6.40
C THR A 56 0.16 7.21 -5.75
N MET A 57 1.12 6.39 -5.27
CA MET A 57 2.38 6.86 -4.66
C MET A 57 3.16 7.81 -5.56
N TRP A 58 3.14 7.60 -6.89
CA TRP A 58 3.77 8.50 -7.85
C TRP A 58 3.15 9.90 -7.92
N PHE A 59 1.93 10.11 -7.42
CA PHE A 59 1.32 11.44 -7.30
C PHE A 59 1.56 12.07 -5.93
N ILE A 60 1.36 11.31 -4.84
CA ILE A 60 1.45 11.86 -3.48
C ILE A 60 2.89 12.20 -3.07
N VAL A 61 3.90 11.45 -3.51
CA VAL A 61 5.31 11.74 -3.17
C VAL A 61 5.75 13.10 -3.74
N PRO A 62 5.57 13.41 -5.04
CA PRO A 62 5.89 14.75 -5.55
C PRO A 62 5.11 15.89 -4.89
N ILE A 63 3.82 15.69 -4.60
CA ILE A 63 2.99 16.71 -3.94
C ILE A 63 3.50 17.00 -2.52
N THR A 64 3.82 15.96 -1.75
CA THR A 64 4.35 16.13 -0.39
C THR A 64 5.72 16.80 -0.40
N VAL A 65 6.60 16.45 -1.35
CA VAL A 65 7.88 17.13 -1.55
C VAL A 65 7.70 18.59 -1.95
N LEU A 66 6.75 18.91 -2.84
CA LEU A 66 6.42 20.28 -3.21
C LEU A 66 5.99 21.10 -1.98
N VAL A 67 5.07 20.57 -1.17
CA VAL A 67 4.62 21.23 0.06
C VAL A 67 5.78 21.42 1.04
N LEU A 68 6.62 20.40 1.23
CA LEU A 68 7.80 20.49 2.09
C LEU A 68 8.74 21.62 1.64
N VAL A 69 9.04 21.70 0.33
CA VAL A 69 9.90 22.77 -0.22
C VAL A 69 9.27 24.14 0.01
N LEU A 70 7.97 24.30 -0.24
CA LEU A 70 7.27 25.57 -0.01
C LEU A 70 7.31 25.98 1.48
N LEU A 71 7.11 25.03 2.40
CA LEU A 71 7.22 25.30 3.84
C LEU A 71 8.65 25.71 4.23
N LEU A 72 9.68 25.02 3.73
CA LEU A 72 11.08 25.39 3.97
C LEU A 72 11.38 26.79 3.44
N VAL A 73 10.89 27.13 2.25
CA VAL A 73 11.00 28.49 1.69
C VAL A 73 10.32 29.49 2.62
N CYS A 74 9.11 29.20 3.12
CA CYS A 74 8.41 30.08 4.03
C CYS A 74 9.18 30.31 5.34
N ILE A 75 9.71 29.25 5.94
CA ILE A 75 10.48 29.31 7.20
C ILE A 75 11.75 30.13 7.02
N VAL A 76 12.50 29.92 5.93
CA VAL A 76 13.79 30.59 5.74
C VAL A 76 13.63 32.03 5.26
N LYS A 77 12.73 32.25 4.29
CA LYS A 77 12.60 33.54 3.59
C LYS A 77 11.68 34.52 4.32
N PHE A 78 10.60 34.05 4.93
CA PHE A 78 9.57 34.92 5.52
C PHE A 78 9.62 34.98 7.06
N ARG A 79 10.71 34.50 7.69
CA ARG A 79 10.95 34.71 9.13
C ARG A 79 11.09 36.20 9.48
N ALA A 80 10.74 36.56 10.72
CA ALA A 80 10.73 37.95 11.18
C ALA A 80 12.07 38.70 11.01
N SER A 81 13.20 38.00 11.15
CA SER A 81 14.53 38.61 10.97
C SER A 81 14.88 38.91 9.51
N ALA A 82 14.34 38.15 8.55
CA ALA A 82 14.60 38.32 7.12
C ALA A 82 13.50 39.12 6.41
N ASN A 83 12.28 39.12 6.95
CA ASN A 83 11.12 39.80 6.41
C ASN A 83 10.39 40.59 7.52
N PRO A 84 10.95 41.73 7.98
CA PRO A 84 10.42 42.47 9.13
C PRO A 84 9.08 43.17 8.86
N VAL A 85 8.75 43.47 7.59
CA VAL A 85 7.48 44.08 7.19
C VAL A 85 6.71 43.07 6.32
N PRO A 86 5.67 42.40 6.85
CA PRO A 86 4.92 41.40 6.09
C PRO A 86 4.03 42.02 5.01
N SER A 87 3.81 41.26 3.93
CA SER A 87 2.82 41.62 2.91
C SER A 87 1.40 41.61 3.46
N LYS A 88 0.52 42.43 2.88
CA LYS A 88 -0.92 42.48 3.19
C LYS A 88 -1.81 41.90 2.08
N THR A 89 -1.21 41.21 1.11
CA THR A 89 -1.92 40.58 -0.01
C THR A 89 -2.77 39.42 0.49
N SER A 90 -4.09 39.51 0.33
CA SER A 90 -5.02 38.45 0.77
C SER A 90 -5.48 37.53 -0.36
N HIS A 91 -5.38 37.96 -1.62
CA HIS A 91 -5.92 37.23 -2.76
C HIS A 91 -4.94 37.23 -3.93
N ASN A 92 -4.93 36.10 -4.64
CA ASN A 92 -4.29 35.98 -5.94
C ASN A 92 -5.08 34.99 -6.77
N THR A 93 -6.06 35.49 -7.53
CA THR A 93 -7.00 34.68 -8.30
C THR A 93 -6.30 33.69 -9.24
N LEU A 94 -5.18 34.06 -9.85
CA LEU A 94 -4.44 33.17 -10.74
C LEU A 94 -3.90 31.95 -9.99
N ILE A 95 -3.25 32.16 -8.84
CA ILE A 95 -2.73 31.07 -8.00
C ILE A 95 -3.87 30.22 -7.45
N GLU A 96 -4.97 30.86 -7.03
CA GLU A 96 -6.16 30.18 -6.52
C GLU A 96 -6.77 29.22 -7.56
N VAL A 97 -6.85 29.64 -8.82
CA VAL A 97 -7.31 28.77 -9.92
C VAL A 97 -6.32 27.62 -10.16
N ILE A 98 -5.01 27.90 -10.16
CA ILE A 98 -3.99 26.86 -10.38
C ILE A 98 -4.06 25.78 -9.29
N TRP A 99 -4.13 26.16 -8.01
CA TRP A 99 -4.14 25.18 -6.92
C TRP A 99 -5.47 24.46 -6.74
N THR A 100 -6.56 24.88 -7.40
CA THR A 100 -7.86 24.21 -7.33
C THR A 100 -8.01 23.26 -8.50
N VAL A 101 -7.64 23.70 -9.69
CA VAL A 101 -7.63 22.86 -10.91
C VAL A 101 -6.56 21.78 -10.83
N GLY A 102 -5.38 22.10 -10.27
CA GLY A 102 -4.29 21.13 -10.10
C GLY A 102 -4.72 19.84 -9.38
N PRO A 103 -5.25 19.92 -8.14
CA PRO A 103 -5.77 18.77 -7.42
C PRO A 103 -6.89 18.03 -8.15
N VAL A 104 -7.79 18.74 -8.85
CA VAL A 104 -8.85 18.11 -9.65
C VAL A 104 -8.25 17.23 -10.74
N ILE A 105 -7.25 17.71 -11.48
CA ILE A 105 -6.58 16.94 -12.53
C ILE A 105 -5.88 15.71 -11.94
N VAL A 106 -5.18 15.86 -10.80
CA VAL A 106 -4.54 14.73 -10.11
C VAL A 106 -5.55 13.65 -9.74
N LEU A 107 -6.70 14.04 -9.17
CA LEU A 107 -7.75 13.09 -8.81
C LEU A 107 -8.35 12.39 -10.03
N LEU A 108 -8.55 13.10 -11.15
CA LEU A 108 -9.03 12.51 -12.40
C LEU A 108 -8.04 11.47 -12.96
N LEU A 109 -6.74 11.75 -12.90
CA LEU A 109 -5.70 10.81 -13.33
C LEU A 109 -5.62 9.57 -12.42
N ILE A 110 -5.87 9.72 -11.12
CA ILE A 110 -5.91 8.57 -10.19
C ILE A 110 -7.13 7.68 -10.47
N ALA A 111 -8.26 8.28 -10.83
CA ALA A 111 -9.53 7.58 -10.98
C ALA A 111 -9.67 6.74 -12.28
N ILE A 112 -8.91 7.07 -13.33
CA ILE A 112 -8.99 6.47 -14.66
C ILE A 112 -7.78 5.55 -14.89
#